data_AF-A0A3D0C6P2-F1
#
_entry.id   AF-A0A3D0C6P2-F1
#
_cell.length_a   1.000
_cell.length_b   1.000
_cell.length_c   1.000
_cell.angle_alpha   90.00
_cell.angle_beta   90.00
_cell.angle_gamma   90.00
#
_symmetry.space_group_name_H-M   'P 1'
#
loop_
_entity.id
_entity.type
_entity.pdbx_description
1 polymer ?
#
loop_
_entity_poly.entity_id
_entity_poly.type
_entity_poly.pdbx_seq_one_letter_code
_entity_poly.pdbx_strand_id
1 'polypeptide(L)'
;MALPQTDTETADDKQRIKQASNAALASLLNLTFLPGIAFIWLILAIKNMPVTSIGHYHAKLGLKVNIIAFIALGVVSALMVVLGGFESAWTWVYVITYFTFVHTTFIIIAVWALTRAWSGLKLR
;
A
#
# COMPACT_ATOMS: atom_id res chain seq x y z
N MET A 1 -5.05 24.83 -36.40
CA MET A 1 -4.01 25.29 -35.45
C MET A 1 -4.47 24.92 -34.06
N ALA A 2 -4.18 23.68 -33.63
CA ALA A 2 -4.52 23.20 -32.29
C ALA A 2 -3.50 23.76 -31.29
N LEU A 3 -3.97 24.18 -30.12
CA LEU A 3 -3.21 24.95 -29.15
C LEU A 3 -2.25 24.02 -28.38
N PRO A 4 -0.94 24.34 -28.29
CA PRO A 4 0.06 23.51 -27.59
C PRO A 4 -0.18 23.35 -26.08
N GLN A 5 -1.12 24.10 -25.50
CA GLN A 5 -1.42 24.12 -24.06
C GLN A 5 -2.22 22.88 -23.60
N THR A 6 -3.14 22.37 -24.44
CA THR A 6 -3.95 21.17 -24.15
C THR A 6 -3.11 19.89 -24.12
N ASP A 7 -2.04 19.85 -24.91
CA ASP A 7 -1.17 18.68 -25.04
C ASP A 7 -0.22 18.55 -23.84
N THR A 8 0.18 19.69 -23.25
CA THR A 8 1.03 19.73 -22.05
C THR A 8 0.26 19.43 -20.76
N GLU A 9 -0.97 19.91 -20.60
CA GLU A 9 -1.81 19.58 -19.43
C GLU A 9 -2.16 18.08 -19.38
N THR A 10 -2.51 17.49 -20.53
CA THR A 10 -2.84 16.06 -20.59
C THR A 10 -1.64 15.13 -20.37
N ALA A 11 -0.42 15.57 -20.72
CA ALA A 11 0.80 14.83 -20.45
C ALA A 11 1.19 14.87 -18.95
N ASP A 12 1.06 16.02 -18.30
CA ASP A 12 1.34 16.19 -16.87
C ASP A 12 0.37 15.37 -16.00
N ASP A 13 -0.93 15.41 -16.32
CA ASP A 13 -1.93 14.63 -15.59
C ASP A 13 -1.72 13.11 -15.73
N LYS A 14 -1.37 12.63 -16.93
CA LYS A 14 -1.00 11.22 -17.13
C LYS A 14 0.22 10.82 -16.29
N GLN A 15 1.21 11.69 -16.20
CA GLN A 15 2.41 11.44 -15.39
C GLN A 15 2.06 11.38 -13.89
N ARG A 16 1.21 12.27 -13.39
CA ARG A 16 0.77 12.31 -11.99
C ARG A 16 -0.07 11.08 -11.62
N ILE A 17 -0.98 10.65 -12.51
CA ILE A 17 -1.76 9.43 -12.34
C ILE A 17 -0.83 8.21 -12.31
N LYS A 18 0.15 8.13 -13.22
CA LYS A 18 1.13 7.03 -13.24
C LYS A 18 1.95 6.95 -11.95
N GLN A 19 2.38 8.09 -11.42
CA GLN A 19 3.10 8.17 -10.14
C GLN A 19 2.23 7.68 -8.97
N ALA A 20 0.98 8.13 -8.89
CA ALA A 20 0.03 7.70 -7.86
C ALA A 20 -0.25 6.20 -7.95
N SER A 21 -0.43 5.70 -9.18
CA SER A 21 -0.67 4.28 -9.47
C SER A 21 0.51 3.43 -9.04
N ASN A 22 1.74 3.83 -9.40
CA ASN A 22 2.95 3.12 -9.01
C ASN A 22 3.15 3.08 -7.49
N ALA A 23 2.82 4.17 -6.79
CA ALA A 23 2.89 4.21 -5.34
C ALA A 23 1.86 3.27 -4.69
N ALA A 24 0.61 3.29 -5.16
CA ALA A 24 -0.42 2.38 -4.67
C ALA A 24 -0.10 0.90 -5.00
N LEU A 25 0.47 0.63 -6.17
CA LEU A 25 0.97 -0.69 -6.57
C LEU A 25 2.10 -1.16 -5.64
N ALA A 26 3.11 -0.32 -5.38
CA ALA A 26 4.21 -0.66 -4.49
C ALA A 26 3.70 -0.97 -3.06
N SER A 27 2.72 -0.21 -2.58
CA SER A 27 2.04 -0.50 -1.33
C SER A 27 1.36 -1.88 -1.36
N LEU A 28 0.57 -2.18 -2.39
CA LEU A 28 -0.09 -3.48 -2.53
C LEU A 28 0.93 -4.64 -2.62
N LEU A 29 2.02 -4.44 -3.37
CA LEU A 29 3.04 -5.44 -3.60
C LEU A 29 3.81 -5.79 -2.33
N ASN A 30 4.05 -4.80 -1.47
CA ASN A 30 4.67 -5.02 -0.16
C ASN A 30 3.77 -5.83 0.78
N LEU A 31 2.45 -5.72 0.64
CA LEU A 31 1.50 -6.50 1.41
C LEU A 31 1.41 -7.94 0.91
N THR A 32 1.54 -8.19 -0.40
CA THR A 32 1.23 -9.51 -0.98
C THR A 32 2.45 -10.39 -1.23
N PHE A 33 3.45 -9.91 -1.98
CA PHE A 33 4.43 -10.81 -2.61
C PHE A 33 5.89 -10.33 -2.50
N LEU A 34 6.14 -9.04 -2.35
CA LEU A 34 7.49 -8.48 -2.21
C LEU A 34 7.59 -7.57 -0.97
N PRO A 35 7.42 -8.12 0.26
CA PRO A 35 7.63 -7.36 1.46
C PRO A 35 9.08 -6.84 1.53
N GLY A 36 9.28 -5.64 2.08
CA GLY A 36 10.58 -5.00 2.22
C GLY A 36 11.07 -4.32 0.94
N ILE A 37 11.15 -5.02 -0.19
CA ILE A 37 11.63 -4.44 -1.47
C ILE A 37 10.66 -3.35 -1.93
N ALA A 38 9.37 -3.65 -1.94
CA ALA A 38 8.35 -2.70 -2.37
C ALA A 38 8.19 -1.53 -1.37
N PHE A 39 8.48 -1.76 -0.08
CA PHE A 39 8.55 -0.70 0.93
C PHE A 39 9.72 0.26 0.70
N ILE A 40 10.93 -0.25 0.39
CA ILE A 40 12.09 0.58 0.03
C ILE A 40 11.76 1.41 -1.21
N TRP A 41 11.16 0.79 -2.22
CA TRP A 41 10.71 1.49 -3.42
C TRP A 41 9.71 2.60 -3.08
N LEU A 42 8.74 2.35 -2.20
CA LEU A 42 7.75 3.33 -1.78
C LEU A 42 8.39 4.55 -1.09
N ILE A 43 9.41 4.32 -0.26
CA ILE A 43 10.18 5.39 0.40
C ILE A 43 10.99 6.20 -0.61
N LEU A 44 11.60 5.56 -1.60
CA LEU A 44 12.32 6.28 -2.65
C LEU A 44 11.35 7.07 -3.54
N ALA A 45 10.20 6.48 -3.86
CA ALA A 45 9.16 7.11 -4.66
C ALA A 45 8.59 8.36 -4.00
N ILE A 46 8.32 8.34 -2.68
CA ILE A 46 7.77 9.51 -1.98
C ILE A 46 8.77 10.68 -1.89
N LYS A 47 10.08 10.39 -1.79
CA LYS A 47 11.14 11.42 -1.75
C LYS A 47 11.26 12.20 -3.05
N ASN A 48 10.95 11.57 -4.17
CA ASN A 48 11.05 12.16 -5.51
C ASN A 48 9.74 12.82 -5.98
N MET A 49 8.69 12.83 -5.16
CA MET A 49 7.38 13.39 -5.52
C MET A 49 7.11 14.73 -4.80
N PRO A 50 6.63 15.76 -5.50
CA PRO A 50 6.27 17.02 -4.87
C PRO A 50 5.06 16.85 -3.95
N VAL A 51 5.08 17.54 -2.80
CA VAL A 51 4.12 17.40 -1.68
C VAL A 51 2.67 17.69 -2.10
N THR A 52 2.48 18.50 -3.14
CA THR A 52 1.17 18.89 -3.68
C THR A 52 0.60 17.90 -4.71
N SER A 53 1.36 16.86 -5.09
CA SER A 53 0.93 15.86 -6.07
C SER A 53 -0.04 14.82 -5.49
N ILE A 54 -0.98 14.37 -6.32
CA ILE A 54 -1.85 13.22 -6.03
C ILE A 54 -1.03 11.95 -5.77
N GLY A 55 0.16 11.85 -6.40
CA GLY A 55 1.12 10.78 -6.13
C GLY A 55 1.62 10.77 -4.69
N HIS A 56 1.87 11.94 -4.10
CA HIS A 56 2.32 12.05 -2.71
C HIS A 56 1.24 11.62 -1.70
N TYR A 57 -0.03 11.90 -2.00
CA TYR A 57 -1.17 11.43 -1.18
C TYR A 57 -1.23 9.90 -1.14
N HIS A 58 -1.21 9.25 -2.32
CA HIS A 58 -1.28 7.78 -2.42
C HIS A 58 -0.02 7.11 -1.86
N ALA A 59 1.16 7.71 -2.03
CA ALA A 59 2.39 7.24 -1.40
C ALA A 59 2.33 7.31 0.13
N LYS A 60 1.84 8.41 0.71
CA LYS A 60 1.68 8.56 2.16
C LYS A 60 0.64 7.59 2.72
N LEU A 61 -0.47 7.39 2.00
CA LEU A 61 -1.50 6.42 2.37
C LEU A 61 -0.93 5.00 2.35
N GLY A 62 -0.25 4.63 1.27
CA GLY A 62 0.45 3.35 1.16
C GLY A 62 1.42 3.13 2.31
N LEU A 63 2.25 4.13 2.62
CA LEU A 63 3.23 4.04 3.70
C LEU A 63 2.56 3.78 5.06
N LYS A 64 1.47 4.49 5.36
CA LYS A 64 0.70 4.27 6.58
C LYS A 64 0.12 2.86 6.67
N VAL A 65 -0.52 2.38 5.60
CA VAL A 65 -1.09 1.02 5.55
C VAL A 65 0.00 -0.03 5.77
N ASN A 66 1.17 0.18 5.17
CA ASN A 66 2.30 -0.74 5.28
C ASN A 66 2.91 -0.77 6.68
N ILE A 67 3.03 0.38 7.34
CA ILE A 67 3.50 0.46 8.73
C ILE A 67 2.51 -0.24 9.67
N ILE A 68 1.21 -0.01 9.49
CA ILE A 68 0.18 -0.67 10.30
C ILE A 68 0.21 -2.19 10.07
N ALA A 69 0.40 -2.64 8.82
CA ALA A 69 0.56 -4.06 8.51
C ALA A 69 1.78 -4.67 9.21
N PHE A 70 2.90 -3.95 9.29
CA PHE A 70 4.08 -4.38 10.02
C PHE A 70 3.83 -4.50 11.53
N ILE A 71 3.11 -3.53 12.12
CA ILE A 71 2.70 -3.62 13.53
C ILE A 71 1.78 -4.82 13.76
N ALA A 72 0.80 -5.04 12.87
CA ALA A 72 -0.10 -6.18 12.94
C ALA A 72 0.66 -7.50 12.88
N LEU A 73 1.69 -7.61 12.04
CA LEU A 73 2.57 -8.77 12.00
C LEU A 73 3.25 -9.01 13.36
N GLY A 74 3.78 -7.97 14.00
CA GLY A 74 4.36 -8.06 15.34
C GLY A 74 3.36 -8.53 16.41
N VAL A 75 2.10 -8.07 16.33
CA VAL A 75 1.02 -8.53 17.22
C VAL A 75 0.74 -10.01 17.02
N VAL A 76 0.65 -10.48 15.77
CA VAL A 76 0.44 -11.91 15.47
C VAL A 76 1.61 -12.76 15.95
N SER A 77 2.85 -12.29 15.79
CA SER A 77 4.03 -12.97 16.34
C SER A 77 4.00 -13.04 17.87
N ALA A 78 3.53 -11.99 18.56
CA ALA A 78 3.39 -12.00 20.01
C ALA A 78 2.29 -12.98 20.47
N LEU A 79 1.15 -13.01 19.77
CA LEU A 79 0.07 -13.97 20.03
C LEU A 79 0.55 -15.42 19.92
N MET A 80 1.42 -15.71 18.94
CA MET A 80 2.03 -17.04 18.78
C MET A 80 2.79 -17.48 20.04
N VAL A 81 3.54 -16.58 20.66
CA VAL A 81 4.30 -16.87 21.89
C VAL A 81 3.38 -17.03 23.10
N VAL A 82 2.35 -16.18 23.22
CA VAL A 82 1.44 -16.18 24.39
C VAL A 82 0.50 -17.39 24.41
N LEU A 83 0.01 -17.84 23.25
CA LEU A 83 -1.02 -18.89 23.15
C LEU A 83 -0.49 -20.33 23.30
N GLY A 84 0.79 -20.53 23.61
CA GLY A 84 1.36 -21.86 23.87
C GLY A 84 2.44 -22.31 22.88
N GLY A 85 3.01 -21.36 22.12
CA GLY A 85 4.18 -21.62 21.27
C GLY A 85 3.87 -22.35 19.97
N PHE A 86 4.95 -22.72 19.25
CA PHE A 86 4.90 -23.23 17.87
C PHE A 86 4.42 -24.68 17.73
N GLU A 87 4.32 -25.41 18.85
CA GLU A 87 4.03 -26.86 18.89
C GLU A 87 2.52 -27.17 18.93
N SER A 88 1.67 -26.21 19.30
CA SER A 88 0.24 -26.44 19.43
C SER A 88 -0.51 -26.18 18.13
N ALA A 89 -1.19 -27.22 17.61
CA ALA A 89 -2.04 -27.09 16.42
C ALA A 89 -3.17 -26.06 16.61
N TRP A 90 -3.73 -25.95 17.82
CA TRP A 90 -4.78 -24.96 18.11
C TRP A 90 -4.27 -23.52 18.03
N THR A 91 -3.02 -23.28 18.44
CA THR A 91 -2.38 -21.96 18.32
C THR A 91 -2.29 -21.54 16.86
N TRP A 92 -1.90 -22.46 15.97
CA TRP A 92 -1.86 -22.22 14.53
C TRP A 92 -3.22 -21.88 13.94
N VAL A 93 -4.28 -22.60 14.34
CA VAL A 93 -5.65 -22.29 13.88
C VAL A 93 -6.00 -20.84 14.22
N TYR A 94 -5.86 -20.42 15.48
CA TYR A 94 -6.18 -19.05 15.88
C TYR A 94 -5.30 -18.00 15.19
N VAL A 95 -4.00 -18.24 15.14
CA VAL A 95 -3.01 -17.31 14.56
C VAL A 95 -3.25 -17.12 13.07
N ILE A 96 -3.44 -18.20 12.31
CA ILE A 96 -3.71 -18.15 10.87
C ILE A 96 -5.05 -17.46 10.61
N THR A 97 -6.12 -17.85 11.30
CA THR A 97 -7.44 -17.23 11.08
C THR A 97 -7.42 -15.73 11.34
N TYR A 98 -6.83 -15.31 12.46
CA TYR A 98 -6.71 -13.90 12.80
C TYR A 98 -5.83 -13.14 11.80
N PHE A 99 -4.66 -13.70 11.46
CA PHE A 99 -3.76 -13.12 10.48
C PHE A 99 -4.44 -12.95 9.12
N THR A 100 -5.10 -13.98 8.59
CA THR A 100 -5.77 -13.92 7.29
C THR A 100 -6.85 -12.85 7.29
N PHE A 101 -7.71 -12.78 8.31
CA PHE A 101 -8.79 -11.78 8.36
C PHE A 101 -8.26 -10.34 8.37
N VAL A 102 -7.29 -10.07 9.25
CA VAL A 102 -6.65 -8.75 9.35
C VAL A 102 -5.89 -8.42 8.07
N HIS A 103 -5.14 -9.37 7.52
CA HIS A 103 -4.34 -9.19 6.32
C HIS A 103 -5.20 -8.92 5.08
N THR A 104 -6.30 -9.67 4.90
CA THR A 104 -7.24 -9.45 3.79
C THR A 104 -7.85 -8.06 3.86
N THR A 105 -8.12 -7.52 5.05
CA THR A 105 -8.61 -6.14 5.20
C THR A 105 -7.61 -5.13 4.63
N PHE A 106 -6.32 -5.29 4.92
CA PHE A 106 -5.28 -4.43 4.36
C PHE A 106 -5.16 -4.56 2.83
N ILE A 107 -5.28 -5.77 2.29
CA ILE A 107 -5.28 -5.99 0.84
C ILE A 107 -6.45 -5.25 0.17
N ILE A 108 -7.67 -5.35 0.73
CA ILE A 108 -8.85 -4.66 0.19
C ILE A 108 -8.65 -3.15 0.18
N ILE A 109 -8.12 -2.58 1.27
CA ILE A 109 -7.81 -1.14 1.35
C ILE A 109 -6.76 -0.75 0.30
N ALA A 110 -5.70 -1.55 0.11
CA ALA A 110 -4.66 -1.28 -0.85
C ALA A 110 -5.16 -1.36 -2.31
N VAL A 111 -6.00 -2.34 -2.63
CA VAL A 111 -6.66 -2.45 -3.95
C VAL A 111 -7.61 -1.27 -4.17
N TRP A 112 -8.36 -0.86 -3.14
CA TRP A 112 -9.21 0.32 -3.23
C TRP A 112 -8.39 1.60 -3.50
N ALA A 113 -7.27 1.78 -2.80
CA ALA A 113 -6.34 2.87 -3.07
C ALA A 113 -5.80 2.85 -4.50
N LEU A 114 -5.44 1.67 -5.01
CA LEU A 114 -4.98 1.49 -6.39
C LEU A 114 -6.03 1.89 -7.42
N THR A 115 -7.26 1.38 -7.28
CA THR A 115 -8.35 1.72 -8.22
C THR A 115 -8.65 3.22 -8.23
N ARG A 116 -8.59 3.88 -7.07
CA ARG A 116 -8.74 5.34 -6.96
C ARG A 116 -7.57 6.11 -7.58
N ALA A 117 -6.34 5.61 -7.40
CA ALA A 117 -5.15 6.17 -8.02
C ALA A 117 -5.23 6.12 -9.55
N TRP A 118 -5.75 5.03 -10.12
CA TRP A 118 -5.98 4.89 -11.56
C TRP A 118 -6.98 5.91 -12.10
N SER A 119 -7.99 6.27 -11.32
CA SER A 119 -8.94 7.33 -11.67
C SER A 119 -8.41 8.75 -11.38
N GLY A 120 -7.19 8.91 -10.87
CA GLY A 120 -6.66 10.21 -10.45
C GLY A 120 -7.37 10.82 -9.24
N LEU A 121 -8.08 10.01 -8.46
CA LEU A 121 -8.89 10.47 -7.32
C LEU A 121 -8.22 10.14 -5.99
N LYS A 122 -8.51 10.93 -4.96
CA LYS A 122 -8.16 10.62 -3.56
C LYS A 122 -9.14 9.59 -2.98
N LEU A 123 -8.76 8.88 -1.93
CA LEU A 123 -9.70 8.08 -1.14
C LEU A 123 -10.69 9.03 -0.44
N ARG A 124 -11.98 8.70 -0.47
CA ARG A 124 -13.06 9.39 0.25
C ARG A 124 -13.72 8.41 1.19
#